data_AF-A0A8J4LZP7-F1
#
_entry.id   AF-A0A8J4LZP7-F1
#
_cell.length_a   1.000
_cell.length_b   1.000
_cell.length_c   1.000
_cell.angle_alpha   90.00
_cell.angle_beta   90.00
_cell.angle_gamma   90.00
#
_symmetry.space_group_name_H-M   'P 1'
#
loop_
_entity.id
_entity.type
_entity.pdbx_description
1 polymer ?
#
loop_
_entity_poly.entity_id
_entity_poly.type
_entity_poly.pdbx_seq_one_letter_code
_entity_poly.pdbx_strand_id
1 'polypeptide(L)'
;MSSMAERRHGISTPAASTQLKLRFIDRDEHVYFWFPLLAGLSELTFDPRQEIRHSALEVLFDILRFHGGSFAQSFWVRIFDSVLLPIFDHVRAEVTDTTTFTSEKRRQQEEQWLYETCTRCLQHLVDLFVQFYDEAFTLLSRLLDLLRGFMNRSHQSLAAVGVAAFVRLAVKAGPIMNETCWEEVIAALLAILEETAPEARDLITPPPRLNPAVAAAVATAVATAAAPISTSVSSAISSEITPASGSGSPSGGPSAHHPPTAPSGAAMANGGGGAAPVGAGGRTFTLREGVGARRLAKFRCQAATQLLLVQGCSEIYANASQSLPPGAVRGLLDALAFIHRHAHAADMDMDLRRRLAVQQ
;
A
#
# COMPACT_ATOMS: atom_id res chain seq x y z
N MET A 1 -31.71 84.36 -10.47
CA MET A 1 -32.80 83.40 -10.74
C MET A 1 -32.63 82.91 -12.18
N SER A 2 -32.93 81.63 -12.46
CA SER A 2 -32.48 80.78 -13.60
C SER A 2 -31.14 80.10 -13.33
N SER A 3 -31.04 78.82 -12.93
CA SER A 3 -31.66 77.56 -13.39
C SER A 3 -31.27 77.18 -14.83
N MET A 4 -30.28 76.30 -14.96
CA MET A 4 -30.31 75.29 -16.02
C MET A 4 -29.51 74.05 -15.60
N ALA A 5 -30.23 72.93 -15.56
CA ALA A 5 -29.80 71.63 -15.08
C ALA A 5 -29.04 70.86 -16.17
N GLU A 6 -27.88 70.31 -15.80
CA GLU A 6 -27.13 69.39 -16.64
C GLU A 6 -27.44 67.95 -16.25
N ARG A 7 -27.95 67.20 -17.23
CA ARG A 7 -28.38 65.80 -17.11
C ARG A 7 -27.19 64.88 -16.88
N ARG A 8 -27.03 64.38 -15.65
CA ARG A 8 -26.17 63.23 -15.38
C ARG A 8 -26.80 61.98 -15.99
N HIS A 9 -26.16 61.44 -17.03
CA HIS A 9 -26.44 60.14 -17.59
C HIS A 9 -26.12 59.08 -16.52
N GLY A 10 -27.15 58.37 -16.05
CA GLY A 10 -26.99 57.19 -15.22
C GLY A 10 -26.32 56.09 -16.04
N ILE A 11 -25.03 55.85 -15.78
CA ILE A 11 -24.32 54.66 -16.25
C ILE A 11 -24.89 53.51 -15.42
N SER A 12 -25.77 52.72 -16.03
CA SER A 12 -26.25 51.45 -15.48
C SER A 12 -25.04 50.51 -15.40
N THR A 13 -24.63 50.21 -14.16
CA THR A 13 -23.63 49.18 -13.88
C THR A 13 -24.24 47.82 -14.23
N PRO A 14 -23.62 46.98 -15.07
CA PRO A 14 -24.16 45.65 -15.33
C PRO A 14 -24.05 44.83 -14.05
N ALA A 15 -25.19 44.35 -13.55
CA ALA A 15 -25.27 43.41 -12.45
C ALA A 15 -24.40 42.19 -12.79
N ALA A 16 -23.42 41.91 -11.92
CA ALA A 16 -22.61 40.71 -12.01
C ALA A 16 -23.54 39.49 -11.97
N SER A 17 -23.69 38.82 -13.11
CA SER A 17 -24.33 37.52 -13.20
C SER A 17 -23.58 36.57 -12.29
N THR A 18 -24.13 36.30 -11.11
CA THR A 18 -23.65 35.26 -10.20
C THR A 18 -23.87 33.94 -10.92
N GLN A 19 -22.87 33.47 -11.68
CA GLN A 19 -22.91 32.11 -12.19
C GLN A 19 -23.04 31.19 -10.98
N LEU A 20 -24.16 30.48 -10.90
CA LEU A 20 -24.34 29.38 -9.96
C LEU A 20 -23.24 28.36 -10.25
N LYS A 21 -22.16 28.41 -9.46
CA LYS A 21 -21.07 27.43 -9.55
C LYS A 21 -21.67 26.08 -9.19
N LEU A 22 -21.79 25.20 -10.19
CA LEU A 22 -22.34 23.87 -10.00
C LEU A 22 -21.49 23.15 -8.94
N ARG A 23 -22.14 22.74 -7.84
CA ARG A 23 -21.47 22.18 -6.65
C ARG A 23 -21.99 20.79 -6.36
N PHE A 24 -21.19 19.78 -6.66
CA PHE A 24 -21.45 18.39 -6.31
C PHE A 24 -21.20 18.18 -4.83
N ILE A 25 -22.27 17.88 -4.11
CA ILE A 25 -22.27 17.44 -2.72
C ILE A 25 -22.45 15.93 -2.63
N ASP A 26 -22.32 15.39 -1.42
CA ASP A 26 -22.51 13.98 -1.13
C ASP A 26 -24.00 13.54 -1.14
N ARG A 27 -24.66 13.71 -2.30
CA ARG A 27 -26.01 13.20 -2.58
C ARG A 27 -25.93 12.03 -3.55
N ASP A 28 -26.83 11.09 -3.39
CA ASP A 28 -26.87 9.85 -4.19
C ASP A 28 -26.84 10.11 -5.69
N GLU A 29 -27.58 11.10 -6.20
CA GLU A 29 -27.57 11.46 -7.62
C GLU A 29 -26.17 11.83 -8.16
N HIS A 30 -25.40 12.62 -7.40
CA HIS A 30 -24.06 13.01 -7.79
C HIS A 30 -23.08 11.83 -7.71
N VAL A 31 -23.30 10.96 -6.72
CA VAL A 31 -22.50 9.75 -6.50
C VAL A 31 -22.74 8.77 -7.65
N TYR A 32 -23.99 8.50 -8.02
CA TYR A 32 -24.32 7.62 -9.15
C TYR A 32 -23.81 8.14 -10.49
N PHE A 33 -23.64 9.45 -10.64
CA PHE A 33 -23.06 10.03 -11.85
C PHE A 33 -21.54 9.83 -11.93
N TRP A 34 -20.81 10.15 -10.85
CA TRP A 34 -19.34 10.17 -10.87
C TRP A 34 -18.69 8.85 -10.48
N PHE A 35 -19.22 8.15 -9.49
CA PHE A 35 -18.52 7.03 -8.86
C PHE A 35 -18.34 5.81 -9.77
N PRO A 36 -19.29 5.41 -10.64
CA PRO A 36 -19.04 4.32 -11.57
C PRO A 36 -17.83 4.57 -12.48
N LEU A 37 -17.66 5.82 -12.94
CA LEU A 37 -16.51 6.22 -13.76
C LEU A 37 -15.21 6.24 -12.95
N LEU A 38 -15.22 6.94 -11.80
CA LEU A 38 -14.03 7.11 -10.98
C LEU A 38 -13.54 5.80 -10.38
N ALA A 39 -14.46 4.96 -9.88
CA ALA A 39 -14.14 3.65 -9.34
C ALA A 39 -13.60 2.71 -10.42
N GLY A 40 -14.21 2.70 -11.62
CA GLY A 40 -13.72 1.90 -12.75
C GLY A 40 -12.29 2.31 -13.17
N LEU A 41 -12.00 3.60 -13.22
CA LEU A 41 -10.63 4.07 -13.49
C LEU A 41 -9.66 3.73 -12.37
N SER A 42 -10.08 3.84 -11.10
CA SER A 42 -9.28 3.44 -9.94
C SER A 42 -8.91 1.95 -9.98
N GLU A 43 -9.85 1.07 -10.30
CA GLU A 43 -9.59 -0.37 -10.45
C GLU A 43 -8.58 -0.66 -11.57
N LEU A 44 -8.71 0.04 -12.70
CA LEU A 44 -7.79 -0.11 -13.84
C LEU A 44 -6.36 0.36 -13.54
N THR A 45 -6.10 1.08 -12.45
CA THR A 45 -4.72 1.45 -12.04
C THR A 45 -3.86 0.25 -11.65
N PHE A 46 -4.46 -0.93 -11.47
CA PHE A 46 -3.78 -2.22 -11.22
C PHE A 46 -3.96 -3.25 -12.34
N ASP A 47 -4.46 -2.84 -13.52
CA ASP A 47 -4.55 -3.72 -14.69
C ASP A 47 -3.19 -4.38 -15.02
N PRO A 48 -3.09 -5.66 -15.41
CA PRO A 48 -1.79 -6.29 -15.72
C PRO A 48 -1.00 -5.60 -16.85
N ARG A 49 -1.64 -4.83 -17.72
CA ARG A 49 -1.04 -4.14 -18.86
C ARG A 49 -0.63 -2.72 -18.48
N GLN A 50 0.68 -2.44 -18.58
CA GLN A 50 1.27 -1.16 -18.18
C GLN A 50 0.60 0.06 -18.83
N GLU A 51 0.29 -0.01 -20.13
CA GLU A 51 -0.36 1.09 -20.86
C GLU A 51 -1.75 1.41 -20.31
N ILE A 52 -2.50 0.39 -19.87
CA ILE A 52 -3.83 0.58 -19.29
C ILE A 52 -3.70 1.23 -17.92
N ARG A 53 -2.82 0.72 -17.05
CA ARG A 53 -2.59 1.32 -15.73
C ARG A 53 -2.19 2.79 -15.81
N HIS A 54 -1.22 3.09 -16.67
CA HIS A 54 -0.72 4.46 -16.88
C HIS A 54 -1.85 5.36 -17.37
N SER A 55 -2.54 4.95 -18.44
CA SER A 55 -3.64 5.74 -19.00
C SER A 55 -4.78 5.93 -18.01
N ALA A 56 -5.16 4.91 -17.25
CA ALA A 56 -6.23 4.99 -16.26
C ALA A 56 -5.88 5.95 -15.12
N LEU A 57 -4.64 5.89 -14.62
CA LEU A 57 -4.15 6.76 -13.56
C LEU A 57 -4.13 8.24 -14.00
N GLU A 58 -3.60 8.52 -15.19
CA GLU A 58 -3.56 9.89 -15.73
C GLU A 58 -4.99 10.43 -15.93
N VAL A 59 -5.85 9.67 -16.61
CA VAL A 59 -7.24 10.08 -16.89
C VAL A 59 -8.02 10.29 -15.58
N LEU A 60 -7.84 9.43 -14.58
CA LEU A 60 -8.48 9.58 -13.28
C LEU A 60 -8.11 10.92 -12.65
N PHE A 61 -6.82 11.22 -12.55
CA PHE A 61 -6.38 12.45 -11.91
C PHE A 61 -6.69 13.69 -12.76
N ASP A 62 -6.70 13.61 -14.08
CA ASP A 62 -7.08 14.72 -14.95
C ASP A 62 -8.57 15.07 -14.81
N ILE A 63 -9.45 14.07 -14.72
CA ILE A 63 -10.87 14.28 -14.41
C ILE A 63 -11.02 14.99 -13.06
N LEU A 64 -10.32 14.52 -12.03
CA LEU A 64 -10.38 15.12 -10.68
C LEU A 64 -9.81 16.55 -10.66
N ARG A 65 -8.72 16.83 -11.39
CA ARG A 65 -8.16 18.18 -11.51
C ARG A 65 -9.08 19.12 -12.25
N PHE A 66 -9.71 18.65 -13.31
CA PHE A 66 -10.58 19.48 -14.14
C PHE A 66 -11.90 19.79 -13.45
N HIS A 67 -12.54 18.80 -12.83
CA HIS A 67 -13.85 18.93 -12.21
C HIS A 67 -13.81 19.23 -10.70
N GLY A 68 -12.66 19.12 -10.06
CA GLY A 68 -12.51 19.24 -8.59
C GLY A 68 -12.99 20.56 -8.01
N GLY A 69 -12.95 21.65 -8.78
CA GLY A 69 -13.45 22.96 -8.36
C GLY A 69 -14.98 23.02 -8.17
N SER A 70 -15.69 22.00 -8.65
CA SER A 70 -17.13 21.79 -8.45
C SER A 70 -17.43 20.82 -7.32
N PHE A 71 -16.45 20.20 -6.66
CA PHE A 71 -16.69 19.24 -5.58
C PHE A 71 -16.72 19.93 -4.22
N ALA A 72 -17.73 19.63 -3.41
CA ALA A 72 -17.78 20.05 -2.02
C ALA A 72 -16.85 19.18 -1.17
N GLN A 73 -16.47 19.69 0.01
CA GLN A 73 -15.66 18.97 0.99
C GLN A 73 -16.19 17.56 1.33
N SER A 74 -17.51 17.40 1.54
CA SER A 74 -18.10 16.07 1.79
C SER A 74 -17.97 15.11 0.61
N PHE A 75 -17.96 15.63 -0.61
CA PHE A 75 -17.75 14.82 -1.81
C PHE A 75 -16.28 14.42 -1.95
N TRP A 76 -15.34 15.32 -1.63
CA TRP A 76 -13.91 15.00 -1.55
C TRP A 76 -13.60 13.92 -0.53
N VAL A 77 -14.26 13.92 0.63
CA VAL A 77 -14.14 12.82 1.62
C VAL A 77 -14.48 11.49 0.96
N ARG A 78 -15.59 11.41 0.21
CA ARG A 78 -16.00 10.16 -0.45
C ARG A 78 -15.08 9.77 -1.61
N ILE A 79 -14.57 10.74 -2.38
CA ILE A 79 -13.55 10.48 -3.41
C ILE A 79 -12.28 9.90 -2.78
N PHE A 80 -11.79 10.48 -1.69
CA PHE A 80 -10.63 9.93 -0.98
C PHE A 80 -10.89 8.51 -0.52
N ASP A 81 -11.98 8.28 0.20
CA ASP A 81 -12.24 6.99 0.86
C ASP A 81 -12.58 5.86 -0.12
N SER A 82 -13.31 6.14 -1.20
CA SER A 82 -13.84 5.10 -2.09
C SER A 82 -13.13 5.02 -3.45
N VAL A 83 -12.31 6.00 -3.81
CA VAL A 83 -11.64 6.03 -5.12
C VAL A 83 -10.13 6.08 -4.97
N LEU A 84 -9.59 7.05 -4.21
CA LEU A 84 -8.15 7.29 -4.17
C LEU A 84 -7.40 6.39 -3.19
N LEU A 85 -7.90 6.23 -1.96
CA LEU A 85 -7.27 5.37 -0.96
C LEU A 85 -7.29 3.87 -1.35
N PRO A 86 -8.35 3.32 -1.96
CA PRO A 86 -8.38 1.93 -2.39
C PRO A 86 -7.30 1.55 -3.41
N ILE A 87 -6.78 2.49 -4.21
CA ILE A 87 -5.61 2.26 -5.09
C ILE A 87 -4.45 1.70 -4.24
N PHE A 88 -4.24 2.25 -3.05
CA PHE A 88 -3.13 1.85 -2.20
C PHE A 88 -3.39 0.56 -1.41
N ASP A 89 -4.64 0.12 -1.25
CA ASP A 89 -4.93 -1.19 -0.65
C ASP A 89 -4.50 -2.34 -1.58
N HIS A 90 -4.61 -2.17 -2.89
CA HIS A 90 -4.10 -3.13 -3.87
C HIS A 90 -2.57 -3.28 -3.79
N VAL A 91 -1.85 -2.16 -3.66
CA VAL A 91 -0.39 -2.17 -3.40
C VAL A 91 -0.07 -2.98 -2.14
N ARG A 92 -0.87 -2.81 -1.08
CA ARG A 92 -0.65 -3.53 0.18
C ARG A 92 -0.87 -5.03 0.03
N ALA A 93 -1.88 -5.43 -0.74
CA ALA A 93 -2.17 -6.83 -1.00
C ALA A 93 -1.06 -7.49 -1.85
N GLU A 94 -0.66 -6.88 -2.97
CA GLU A 94 0.33 -7.46 -3.89
C GLU A 94 1.72 -7.61 -3.26
N VAL A 95 2.16 -6.66 -2.44
CA VAL A 95 3.43 -6.73 -1.71
C VAL A 95 3.43 -7.85 -0.65
N THR A 96 2.26 -8.28 -0.18
CA THR A 96 2.12 -9.33 0.84
C THR A 96 2.05 -10.72 0.19
N ASP A 97 1.43 -10.84 -0.99
CA ASP A 97 1.15 -12.12 -1.66
C ASP A 97 2.27 -12.66 -2.57
N THR A 98 3.35 -11.91 -2.79
CA THR A 98 4.45 -12.33 -3.68
C THR A 98 5.28 -13.53 -3.18
N THR A 99 4.80 -14.27 -2.18
CA THR A 99 5.58 -15.24 -1.42
C THR A 99 5.47 -16.70 -1.85
N THR A 100 4.70 -17.08 -2.90
CA THR A 100 4.42 -18.52 -3.08
C THR A 100 4.88 -19.21 -4.38
N PHE A 101 4.77 -18.69 -5.61
CA PHE A 101 5.09 -19.51 -6.82
C PHE A 101 5.49 -18.73 -8.10
N THR A 102 6.30 -17.67 -8.01
CA THR A 102 6.74 -16.89 -9.19
C THR A 102 8.26 -16.90 -9.36
N SER A 103 8.74 -16.83 -10.61
CA SER A 103 10.19 -16.76 -10.88
C SER A 103 10.75 -15.42 -10.40
N GLU A 104 11.97 -15.42 -9.85
CA GLU A 104 12.65 -14.24 -9.30
C GLU A 104 12.63 -13.04 -10.25
N LYS A 105 12.82 -13.28 -11.55
CA LYS A 105 12.78 -12.24 -12.59
C LYS A 105 11.39 -11.60 -12.75
N ARG A 106 10.33 -12.38 -12.64
CA ARG A 106 8.95 -11.89 -12.76
C ARG A 106 8.56 -11.09 -11.52
N ARG A 107 8.96 -11.56 -10.34
CA ARG A 107 8.82 -10.85 -9.07
C ARG A 107 9.50 -9.48 -9.09
N GLN A 108 10.74 -9.40 -9.58
CA GLN A 108 11.46 -8.12 -9.69
C GLN A 108 10.78 -7.15 -10.67
N GLN A 109 10.26 -7.66 -11.79
CA GLN A 109 9.49 -6.86 -12.73
C GLN A 109 8.18 -6.37 -12.09
N GLU A 110 7.52 -7.23 -11.32
CA GLU A 110 6.29 -6.93 -10.57
C GLU A 110 6.53 -5.83 -9.53
N GLU A 111 7.58 -5.96 -8.74
CA GLU A 111 8.03 -4.98 -7.76
C GLU A 111 8.40 -3.64 -8.42
N GLN A 112 9.11 -3.65 -9.54
CA GLN A 112 9.54 -2.42 -10.21
C GLN A 112 8.35 -1.57 -10.68
N TRP A 113 7.33 -2.19 -11.29
CA TRP A 113 6.18 -1.42 -11.76
C TRP A 113 5.33 -0.92 -10.60
N LEU A 114 5.22 -1.70 -9.51
CA LEU A 114 4.53 -1.28 -8.29
C LEU A 114 5.10 0.05 -7.76
N TYR A 115 6.43 0.17 -7.72
CA TYR A 115 7.08 1.40 -7.27
C TYR A 115 6.84 2.58 -8.22
N GLU A 116 6.88 2.35 -9.52
CA GLU A 116 6.61 3.39 -10.52
C GLU A 116 5.18 3.92 -10.39
N THR A 117 4.18 3.03 -10.34
CA THR A 117 2.77 3.39 -10.18
C THR A 117 2.53 4.11 -8.85
N CYS A 118 3.07 3.59 -7.73
CA CYS A 118 2.92 4.22 -6.42
C CYS A 118 3.51 5.62 -6.39
N THR A 119 4.72 5.79 -6.93
CA THR A 119 5.42 7.07 -6.97
C THR A 119 4.56 8.10 -7.68
N ARG A 120 4.07 7.75 -8.88
CA ARG A 120 3.26 8.68 -9.66
C ARG A 120 1.91 8.96 -9.02
N CYS A 121 1.23 7.94 -8.51
CA CYS A 121 -0.06 8.11 -7.86
C CYS A 121 0.04 9.02 -6.63
N LEU A 122 1.06 8.86 -5.79
CA LEU A 122 1.27 9.72 -4.62
C LEU A 122 1.63 11.16 -5.04
N GLN A 123 2.42 11.35 -6.10
CA GLN A 123 2.70 12.69 -6.64
C GLN A 123 1.40 13.37 -7.08
N HIS A 124 0.55 12.68 -7.83
CA HIS A 124 -0.73 13.22 -8.27
C HIS A 124 -1.68 13.49 -7.10
N LEU A 125 -1.73 12.59 -6.10
CA LEU A 125 -2.56 12.75 -4.92
C LEU A 125 -2.15 13.99 -4.11
N VAL A 126 -0.86 14.19 -3.86
CA VAL A 126 -0.34 15.37 -3.17
C VAL A 126 -0.63 16.64 -3.97
N ASP A 127 -0.41 16.61 -5.29
CA ASP A 127 -0.68 17.77 -6.14
C ASP A 127 -2.16 18.13 -6.17
N LEU A 128 -3.05 17.12 -6.20
CA LEU A 128 -4.49 17.30 -6.15
C LEU A 128 -4.94 17.88 -4.81
N PHE A 129 -4.40 17.36 -3.70
CA PHE A 129 -4.66 17.90 -2.35
C PHE A 129 -4.24 19.37 -2.24
N VAL A 130 -3.06 19.73 -2.76
CA VAL A 130 -2.57 21.12 -2.75
C VAL A 130 -3.44 22.02 -3.63
N GLN A 131 -3.87 21.53 -4.81
CA GLN A 131 -4.71 22.29 -5.72
C GLN A 131 -6.08 22.64 -5.14
N PHE A 132 -6.66 21.76 -4.33
CA PHE A 132 -7.97 21.92 -3.71
C PHE A 132 -7.90 22.04 -2.19
N TYR A 133 -6.82 22.65 -1.66
CA TYR A 133 -6.54 22.70 -0.23
C TYR A 133 -7.71 23.27 0.60
N ASP A 134 -8.37 24.33 0.12
CA ASP A 134 -9.50 24.96 0.82
C ASP A 134 -10.66 23.99 1.08
N GLU A 135 -10.93 23.07 0.15
CA GLU A 135 -11.95 22.03 0.32
C GLU A 135 -11.40 20.71 0.87
N ALA A 136 -10.09 20.46 0.78
CA ALA A 136 -9.46 19.18 1.08
C ALA A 136 -8.71 19.15 2.42
N PHE A 137 -8.42 20.27 3.09
CA PHE A 137 -7.53 20.29 4.26
C PHE A 137 -7.97 19.35 5.40
N THR A 138 -9.26 19.08 5.58
CA THR A 138 -9.76 18.09 6.56
C THR A 138 -9.40 16.64 6.25
N LEU A 139 -8.87 16.38 5.05
CA LEU A 139 -8.39 15.07 4.60
C LEU A 139 -6.90 14.90 4.84
N LEU A 140 -6.22 15.91 5.39
CA LEU A 140 -4.78 15.89 5.67
C LEU A 140 -4.41 14.68 6.54
N SER A 141 -5.13 14.45 7.63
CA SER A 141 -4.93 13.28 8.50
C SER A 141 -4.93 11.96 7.73
N ARG A 142 -5.89 11.76 6.81
CA ARG A 142 -5.98 10.54 5.97
C ARG A 142 -4.78 10.41 5.02
N LEU A 143 -4.36 11.53 4.43
CA LEU A 143 -3.17 11.55 3.58
C LEU A 143 -1.90 11.25 4.39
N LEU A 144 -1.76 11.81 5.59
CA LEU A 144 -0.64 11.56 6.49
C LEU A 144 -0.61 10.10 6.96
N ASP A 145 -1.75 9.50 7.27
CA ASP A 145 -1.86 8.08 7.64
C ASP A 145 -1.47 7.16 6.48
N LEU A 146 -1.90 7.48 5.25
CA LEU A 146 -1.46 6.78 4.05
C LEU A 146 0.07 6.83 3.91
N LEU A 147 0.65 8.03 3.96
CA LEU A 147 2.09 8.24 3.80
C LEU A 147 2.89 7.54 4.91
N ARG A 148 2.42 7.61 6.16
CA ARG A 148 2.97 6.85 7.29
C ARG A 148 2.93 5.35 7.01
N GLY A 149 1.83 4.86 6.47
CA GLY A 149 1.64 3.49 6.03
C GLY A 149 2.66 3.02 4.99
N PHE A 150 3.18 3.92 4.15
CA PHE A 150 4.29 3.64 3.23
C PHE A 150 5.65 3.68 3.93
N MET A 151 5.90 4.70 4.75
CA MET A 151 7.17 4.89 5.46
C MET A 151 7.47 3.77 6.47
N ASN A 152 6.44 3.17 7.07
CA ASN A 152 6.59 2.07 8.03
C ASN A 152 6.69 0.69 7.34
N ARG A 153 6.81 0.62 6.01
CA ARG A 153 6.95 -0.65 5.29
C ARG A 153 8.34 -1.24 5.48
N SER A 154 8.40 -2.57 5.52
CA SER A 154 9.65 -3.35 5.48
C SER A 154 10.30 -3.42 4.09
N HIS A 155 9.82 -2.62 3.13
CA HIS A 155 10.36 -2.55 1.77
C HIS A 155 10.93 -1.16 1.51
N GLN A 156 12.25 -1.09 1.30
CA GLN A 156 13.01 0.17 1.28
C GLN A 156 12.53 1.14 0.18
N SER A 157 12.25 0.67 -1.03
CA SER A 157 11.80 1.55 -2.13
C SER A 157 10.43 2.16 -1.85
N LEU A 158 9.52 1.44 -1.21
CA LEU A 158 8.18 1.96 -0.87
C LEU A 158 8.27 2.97 0.26
N ALA A 159 9.09 2.69 1.27
CA ALA A 159 9.35 3.63 2.34
C ALA A 159 9.95 4.93 1.79
N ALA A 160 10.89 4.83 0.85
CA ALA A 160 11.48 6.00 0.19
C ALA A 160 10.46 6.81 -0.60
N VAL A 161 9.55 6.15 -1.33
CA VAL A 161 8.43 6.81 -2.02
C VAL A 161 7.50 7.54 -1.04
N GLY A 162 7.20 6.92 0.11
CA GLY A 162 6.41 7.54 1.18
C GLY A 162 7.06 8.80 1.75
N VAL A 163 8.37 8.74 2.06
CA VAL A 163 9.13 9.91 2.53
C VAL A 163 9.14 11.02 1.48
N ALA A 164 9.41 10.70 0.21
CA ALA A 164 9.43 11.68 -0.87
C ALA A 164 8.07 12.37 -1.05
N ALA A 165 6.96 11.63 -0.95
CA ALA A 165 5.62 12.19 -1.02
C ALA A 165 5.27 13.06 0.20
N PHE A 166 5.73 12.68 1.40
CA PHE A 166 5.60 13.50 2.62
C PHE A 166 6.35 14.83 2.49
N VAL A 167 7.59 14.80 2.04
CA VAL A 167 8.39 16.01 1.80
C VAL A 167 7.74 16.89 0.74
N ARG A 168 7.27 16.30 -0.36
CA ARG A 168 6.53 17.03 -1.40
C ARG A 168 5.30 17.72 -0.84
N LEU A 169 4.52 17.04 0.00
CA LEU A 169 3.33 17.60 0.64
C LEU A 169 3.71 18.82 1.48
N ALA A 170 4.67 18.66 2.41
CA ALA A 170 5.10 19.74 3.28
C ALA A 170 5.65 20.96 2.51
N VAL A 171 6.43 20.72 1.45
CA VAL A 171 7.00 21.80 0.62
C VAL A 171 5.94 22.48 -0.24
N LYS A 172 5.09 21.73 -0.94
CA LYS A 172 4.10 22.30 -1.86
C LYS A 172 2.90 22.92 -1.15
N ALA A 173 2.41 22.30 -0.09
CA ALA A 173 1.31 22.84 0.70
C ALA A 173 1.79 23.95 1.64
N GLY A 174 3.07 23.98 2.00
CA GLY A 174 3.63 24.91 2.98
C GLY A 174 3.16 26.36 2.84
N PRO A 175 3.22 26.99 1.66
CA PRO A 175 2.78 28.38 1.47
C PRO A 175 1.30 28.66 1.75
N ILE A 176 0.43 27.65 1.65
CA ILE A 176 -1.02 27.77 1.83
C ILE A 176 -1.53 27.10 3.11
N MET A 177 -0.66 26.36 3.80
CA MET A 177 -1.02 25.51 4.93
C MET A 177 -1.17 26.33 6.21
N ASN A 178 -2.30 26.13 6.91
CA ASN A 178 -2.54 26.77 8.21
C ASN A 178 -1.74 26.12 9.35
N GLU A 179 -1.72 26.78 10.51
CA GLU A 179 -0.93 26.34 11.67
C GLU A 179 -1.35 24.97 12.20
N THR A 180 -2.66 24.69 12.29
CA THR A 180 -3.19 23.38 12.72
C THR A 180 -2.75 22.24 11.79
N CYS A 181 -2.76 22.48 10.48
CA CYS A 181 -2.29 21.50 9.50
C CYS A 181 -0.78 21.27 9.62
N TRP A 182 0.00 22.33 9.88
CA TRP A 182 1.43 22.18 10.18
C TRP A 182 1.69 21.36 11.45
N GLU A 183 0.88 21.55 12.50
CA GLU A 183 0.94 20.73 13.71
C GLU A 183 0.68 19.25 13.40
N GLU A 184 -0.31 18.93 12.57
CA GLU A 184 -0.58 17.55 12.12
C GLU A 184 0.59 16.94 11.33
N VAL A 185 1.17 17.71 10.40
CA VAL A 185 2.35 17.27 9.61
C VAL A 185 3.53 16.96 10.52
N ILE A 186 3.80 17.82 11.49
CA ILE A 186 4.92 17.65 12.44
C ILE A 186 4.65 16.50 13.41
N ALA A 187 3.43 16.36 13.92
CA ALA A 187 3.05 15.24 14.76
C ALA A 187 3.21 13.90 14.00
N ALA A 188 2.83 13.87 12.71
CA ALA A 188 3.03 12.69 11.87
C ALA A 188 4.52 12.39 11.65
N LEU A 189 5.37 13.41 11.44
CA LEU A 189 6.82 13.26 11.33
C LEU A 189 7.43 12.67 12.60
N LEU A 190 7.09 13.22 13.77
CA LEU A 190 7.63 12.73 15.04
C LEU A 190 7.18 11.29 15.32
N ALA A 191 5.90 10.97 15.06
CA ALA A 191 5.40 9.62 15.25
C ALA A 191 6.07 8.61 14.32
N ILE A 192 6.27 8.92 13.03
CA ILE A 192 6.98 7.99 12.13
C ILE A 192 8.44 7.81 12.53
N LEU A 193 9.08 8.84 13.09
CA LEU A 193 10.46 8.72 13.59
C LEU A 193 10.56 7.75 14.77
N GLU A 194 9.58 7.78 15.68
CA GLU A 194 9.49 6.82 16.78
C GLU A 194 9.20 5.40 16.26
N GLU A 195 8.22 5.25 15.36
CA GLU A 195 7.81 3.95 14.80
C GLU A 195 8.92 3.28 13.98
N THR A 196 9.75 4.07 13.29
CA THR A 196 10.83 3.59 12.42
C THR A 196 12.21 3.67 13.04
N ALA A 197 12.31 3.95 14.35
CA ALA A 197 13.58 3.96 15.05
C ALA A 197 14.25 2.57 14.97
N PRO A 198 15.46 2.46 14.38
CA PRO A 198 16.09 1.16 14.15
C PRO A 198 16.59 0.56 15.47
N GLU A 199 16.05 -0.58 15.88
CA GLU A 199 16.42 -1.25 17.14
C GLU A 199 17.53 -2.29 16.92
N ALA A 200 18.78 -1.90 17.16
CA ALA A 200 19.91 -2.80 16.99
C ALA A 200 19.91 -4.00 17.97
N ARG A 201 19.21 -3.87 19.11
CA ARG A 201 19.08 -4.96 20.10
C ARG A 201 18.30 -6.17 19.58
N ASP A 202 17.40 -5.98 18.63
CA ASP A 202 16.67 -7.06 17.97
C ASP A 202 17.59 -7.97 17.14
N LEU A 203 18.72 -7.44 16.68
CA LEU A 203 19.70 -8.17 15.89
C LEU A 203 20.54 -9.14 16.74
N ILE A 204 20.58 -8.98 18.06
CA ILE A 204 21.39 -9.81 18.97
C ILE A 204 20.57 -10.70 19.90
N THR A 205 19.24 -10.57 19.85
CA THR A 205 18.31 -11.30 20.73
C THR A 205 17.79 -12.55 20.02
N PRO A 206 18.11 -13.78 20.46
CA PRO A 206 17.58 -14.98 19.83
C PRO A 206 16.04 -15.00 19.87
N PRO A 207 15.35 -15.50 18.83
CA PRO A 207 13.89 -15.65 18.88
C PRO A 207 13.48 -16.57 20.04
N PRO A 208 12.35 -16.31 20.71
CA PRO A 208 11.83 -17.19 21.75
C PRO A 208 11.70 -18.60 21.19
N ARG A 209 12.32 -19.60 21.84
CA ARG A 209 12.13 -20.99 21.45
C ARG A 209 10.70 -21.38 21.82
N LEU A 210 9.85 -21.62 20.82
CA LEU A 210 8.55 -22.24 21.06
C LEU A 210 8.77 -23.57 21.78
N ASN A 211 8.05 -23.78 22.88
CA ASN A 211 8.12 -25.01 23.64
C ASN A 211 7.79 -26.18 22.67
N PRO A 212 8.60 -27.25 22.58
CA PRO A 212 8.43 -28.31 21.58
C PRO A 212 7.02 -28.93 21.57
N ALA A 213 6.34 -28.97 22.72
CA ALA A 213 4.94 -29.42 22.81
C ALA A 213 3.96 -28.53 22.02
N VAL A 214 4.18 -27.21 22.01
CA VAL A 214 3.36 -26.24 21.27
C VAL A 214 3.73 -26.23 19.79
N ALA A 215 5.03 -26.35 19.46
CA ALA A 215 5.50 -26.47 18.08
C ALA A 215 4.95 -27.73 17.39
N ALA A 216 4.90 -28.87 18.10
CA ALA A 216 4.28 -30.09 17.62
C ALA A 216 2.76 -29.91 17.41
N ALA A 217 2.06 -29.29 18.38
CA ALA A 217 0.62 -29.04 18.25
C ALA A 217 0.27 -28.11 17.07
N VAL A 218 1.08 -27.07 16.82
CA VAL A 218 0.90 -26.16 15.67
C VAL A 218 1.20 -26.88 14.34
N ALA A 219 2.25 -27.69 14.28
CA ALA A 219 2.57 -28.48 13.09
C ALA A 219 1.47 -29.51 12.76
N THR A 220 0.90 -30.16 13.78
CA THR A 220 -0.24 -31.08 13.61
C THR A 220 -1.49 -30.33 13.15
N ALA A 221 -1.79 -29.16 13.72
CA ALA A 221 -2.95 -28.34 13.35
C ALA A 221 -2.88 -27.83 11.88
N VAL A 222 -1.70 -27.39 11.44
CA VAL A 222 -1.45 -26.96 10.05
C VAL A 222 -1.58 -28.12 9.07
N ALA A 223 -1.12 -29.33 9.44
CA ALA A 223 -1.27 -30.52 8.60
C ALA A 223 -2.74 -30.97 8.46
N THR A 224 -3.56 -30.84 9.51
CA THR A 224 -5.00 -31.14 9.44
C THR A 224 -5.81 -30.12 8.64
N ALA A 225 -5.36 -28.87 8.54
CA ALA A 225 -6.03 -27.83 7.74
C ALA A 225 -5.76 -27.96 6.23
N ALA A 226 -4.74 -28.72 5.83
CA ALA A 226 -4.33 -28.89 4.43
C ALA A 226 -4.92 -30.14 3.74
N ALA A 227 -5.79 -30.90 4.41
CA ALA A 227 -6.48 -32.03 3.78
C ALA A 227 -7.62 -31.52 2.86
N PRO A 228 -7.71 -32.00 1.60
CA PRO A 228 -8.77 -31.56 0.70
C PRO A 228 -10.12 -32.07 1.18
N ILE A 229 -11.05 -31.14 1.43
CA ILE A 229 -12.45 -31.45 1.72
C ILE A 229 -13.07 -31.97 0.41
N SER A 230 -13.28 -33.28 0.29
CA SER A 230 -14.19 -33.84 -0.72
C SER A 230 -15.64 -33.59 -0.29
N THR A 231 -16.21 -32.46 -0.69
CA THR A 231 -17.66 -32.21 -0.64
C THR A 231 -18.32 -32.90 -1.82
N SER A 232 -18.85 -34.11 -1.60
CA SER A 232 -19.84 -34.69 -2.50
C SER A 232 -21.18 -33.98 -2.27
N VAL A 233 -21.61 -33.22 -3.29
CA VAL A 233 -22.91 -32.56 -3.34
C VAL A 233 -23.95 -33.63 -3.65
N SER A 234 -24.89 -33.86 -2.74
CA SER A 234 -26.18 -34.48 -3.05
C SER A 234 -27.27 -33.43 -2.87
N SER A 235 -27.56 -32.70 -3.95
CA SER A 235 -28.72 -31.83 -4.05
C SER A 235 -29.76 -32.53 -4.90
N ALA A 236 -30.69 -33.22 -4.24
CA ALA A 236 -32.00 -33.50 -4.80
C ALA A 236 -32.91 -32.31 -4.49
N ILE A 237 -33.50 -31.70 -5.50
CA ILE A 237 -34.92 -31.31 -5.57
C ILE A 237 -35.18 -30.74 -6.98
N SER A 238 -36.12 -31.42 -7.63
CA SER A 238 -36.87 -31.23 -8.87
C SER A 238 -37.04 -29.84 -9.46
N SER A 239 -36.99 -29.76 -10.80
CA SER A 239 -38.08 -29.26 -11.67
C SER A 239 -37.65 -29.33 -13.13
N GLU A 240 -38.26 -30.21 -13.93
CA GLU A 240 -38.23 -30.07 -15.39
C GLU A 240 -39.59 -30.37 -16.00
N ILE A 241 -40.04 -29.41 -16.80
CA ILE A 241 -41.26 -29.39 -17.60
C ILE A 241 -40.92 -30.04 -18.94
N THR A 242 -41.59 -31.13 -19.28
CA THR A 242 -41.66 -31.72 -20.63
C THR A 242 -42.35 -30.77 -21.62
N PRO A 243 -42.00 -30.79 -22.94
CA PRO A 243 -42.73 -31.68 -23.84
C PRO A 243 -41.94 -32.32 -25.03
N ALA A 244 -42.23 -33.61 -25.22
CA ALA A 244 -42.66 -34.31 -26.45
C ALA A 244 -41.84 -34.38 -27.76
N SER A 245 -41.74 -35.65 -28.22
CA SER A 245 -41.66 -36.20 -29.60
C SER A 245 -40.27 -36.27 -30.26
N GLY A 246 -39.82 -37.37 -30.88
CA GLY A 246 -40.39 -38.69 -31.13
C GLY A 246 -39.45 -39.56 -31.98
N SER A 247 -39.64 -40.88 -31.86
CA SER A 247 -39.32 -41.99 -32.78
C SER A 247 -37.87 -42.36 -33.15
N GLY A 248 -37.53 -43.64 -32.92
CA GLY A 248 -36.69 -44.41 -33.85
C GLY A 248 -35.60 -45.30 -33.24
N SER A 249 -35.95 -46.48 -32.72
CA SER A 249 -35.03 -47.63 -32.57
C SER A 249 -34.91 -48.38 -33.93
N PRO A 250 -34.24 -49.55 -34.06
CA PRO A 250 -33.42 -50.31 -33.10
C PRO A 250 -32.12 -50.93 -33.67
N SER A 251 -31.41 -51.67 -32.79
CA SER A 251 -30.89 -53.04 -33.01
C SER A 251 -29.37 -53.25 -32.96
N GLY A 252 -28.99 -54.35 -32.29
CA GLY A 252 -27.75 -55.09 -32.54
C GLY A 252 -26.90 -55.33 -31.30
N GLY A 253 -27.06 -56.51 -30.68
CA GLY A 253 -26.19 -57.03 -29.63
C GLY A 253 -24.86 -57.63 -30.15
N PRO A 254 -24.24 -58.59 -29.44
CA PRO A 254 -22.93 -58.39 -28.81
C PRO A 254 -21.85 -59.41 -29.24
N SER A 255 -20.70 -59.39 -28.54
CA SER A 255 -19.53 -60.30 -28.59
C SER A 255 -18.41 -59.81 -29.52
N ALA A 256 -17.13 -60.13 -29.40
CA ALA A 256 -16.20 -60.67 -28.38
C ALA A 256 -14.89 -60.86 -29.21
N HIS A 257 -13.69 -60.54 -28.72
CA HIS A 257 -12.41 -61.19 -29.10
C HIS A 257 -11.18 -60.51 -28.44
N HIS A 258 -10.54 -61.25 -27.51
CA HIS A 258 -9.09 -61.53 -27.26
C HIS A 258 -7.98 -60.80 -28.09
N PRO A 259 -6.65 -60.93 -27.76
CA PRO A 259 -5.80 -60.65 -26.56
C PRO A 259 -4.49 -59.89 -27.04
N PRO A 260 -3.22 -60.05 -26.57
CA PRO A 260 -2.56 -60.69 -25.39
C PRO A 260 -1.64 -59.74 -24.57
N THR A 261 -1.55 -59.88 -23.24
CA THR A 261 -0.49 -60.56 -22.42
C THR A 261 0.98 -60.33 -22.80
N ALA A 262 1.65 -59.51 -21.96
CA ALA A 262 2.92 -59.68 -21.21
C ALA A 262 4.14 -60.44 -21.81
N PRO A 263 5.37 -60.13 -21.35
CA PRO A 263 5.83 -60.84 -20.14
C PRO A 263 6.60 -59.99 -19.11
N SER A 264 6.65 -60.57 -17.91
CA SER A 264 7.34 -60.17 -16.69
C SER A 264 8.87 -60.12 -16.78
N GLY A 265 9.47 -59.31 -15.91
CA GLY A 265 10.85 -59.43 -15.47
C GLY A 265 11.04 -58.76 -14.12
N ALA A 266 11.05 -59.54 -13.04
CA ALA A 266 11.30 -59.09 -11.68
C ALA A 266 12.81 -58.93 -11.43
N ALA A 267 13.20 -57.89 -10.69
CA ALA A 267 14.47 -57.86 -9.97
C ALA A 267 14.34 -56.97 -8.73
N MET A 268 14.38 -57.61 -7.56
CA MET A 268 14.65 -56.95 -6.28
C MET A 268 16.10 -56.48 -6.24
N ALA A 269 16.34 -55.26 -5.77
CA ALA A 269 17.63 -54.87 -5.20
C ALA A 269 17.40 -53.91 -4.04
N ASN A 270 17.63 -54.46 -2.84
CA ASN A 270 17.64 -53.81 -1.55
C ASN A 270 18.88 -52.90 -1.47
N GLY A 271 18.71 -51.61 -1.28
CA GLY A 271 19.79 -50.63 -1.17
C GLY A 271 19.51 -49.64 -0.04
N GLY A 272 20.05 -49.93 1.14
CA GLY A 272 19.92 -49.11 2.34
C GLY A 272 20.54 -47.72 2.14
N GLY A 273 19.68 -46.70 2.07
CA GLY A 273 20.06 -45.30 2.28
C GLY A 273 20.16 -45.06 3.79
N GLY A 274 21.38 -44.97 4.29
CA GLY A 274 21.65 -44.61 5.68
C GLY A 274 20.96 -43.30 6.02
N ALA A 275 20.01 -43.37 6.95
CA ALA A 275 19.47 -42.20 7.63
C ALA A 275 20.64 -41.53 8.36
N ALA A 276 21.13 -40.41 7.82
CA ALA A 276 22.02 -39.53 8.54
C ALA A 276 21.35 -39.17 9.88
N PRO A 277 22.05 -39.24 11.02
CA PRO A 277 21.45 -38.91 12.29
C PRO A 277 21.03 -37.45 12.23
N VAL A 278 19.73 -37.20 12.42
CA VAL A 278 19.19 -35.87 12.68
C VAL A 278 19.76 -35.45 14.03
N GLY A 279 20.98 -34.93 14.00
CA GLY A 279 21.61 -34.31 15.14
C GLY A 279 20.69 -33.18 15.59
N ALA A 280 20.30 -33.22 16.86
CA ALA A 280 19.67 -32.12 17.58
C ALA A 280 20.64 -30.93 17.74
N GLY A 281 21.27 -30.50 16.64
CA GLY A 281 22.05 -29.28 16.56
C GLY A 281 21.07 -28.13 16.46
N GLY A 282 20.70 -27.55 17.60
CA GLY A 282 19.94 -26.31 17.61
C GLY A 282 20.68 -25.28 16.76
N ARG A 283 20.14 -24.94 15.59
CA ARG A 283 20.71 -23.92 14.69
C ARG A 283 21.01 -22.68 15.52
N THR A 284 22.29 -22.33 15.64
CA THR A 284 22.71 -21.09 16.27
C THR A 284 22.06 -19.94 15.52
N PHE A 285 21.54 -18.97 16.27
CA PHE A 285 20.96 -17.76 15.67
C PHE A 285 22.07 -17.02 14.91
N THR A 286 21.83 -16.67 13.65
CA THR A 286 22.74 -15.90 12.81
C THR A 286 21.97 -14.83 12.04
N LEU A 287 22.66 -13.75 11.67
CA LEU A 287 22.10 -12.67 10.84
C LEU A 287 22.08 -13.00 9.34
N ARG A 288 22.71 -14.09 8.92
CA ARG A 288 22.87 -14.46 7.51
C ARG A 288 21.65 -15.20 6.95
N GLU A 289 20.89 -15.90 7.80
CA GLU A 289 19.78 -16.73 7.37
C GLU A 289 18.56 -16.63 8.30
N GLY A 290 17.40 -17.05 7.79
CA GLY A 290 16.19 -17.24 8.58
C GLY A 290 15.70 -15.95 9.27
N VAL A 291 15.41 -16.05 10.57
CA VAL A 291 14.84 -14.94 11.36
C VAL A 291 15.82 -13.77 11.48
N GLY A 292 17.12 -14.03 11.65
CA GLY A 292 18.12 -12.97 11.77
C GLY A 292 18.29 -12.18 10.48
N ALA A 293 18.28 -12.84 9.31
CA ALA A 293 18.31 -12.15 8.02
C ALA A 293 17.11 -11.21 7.82
N ARG A 294 15.89 -11.64 8.21
CA ARG A 294 14.69 -10.79 8.14
C ARG A 294 14.77 -9.59 9.08
N ARG A 295 15.29 -9.77 10.30
CA ARG A 295 15.51 -8.66 11.24
C ARG A 295 16.56 -7.68 10.74
N LEU A 296 17.64 -8.17 10.15
CA LEU A 296 18.67 -7.33 9.54
C LEU A 296 18.10 -6.52 8.35
N ALA A 297 17.27 -7.15 7.51
CA ALA A 297 16.60 -6.46 6.41
C ALA A 297 15.65 -5.35 6.94
N LYS A 298 14.84 -5.65 7.95
CA LYS A 298 13.97 -4.66 8.62
C LYS A 298 14.78 -3.50 9.19
N PHE A 299 15.85 -3.79 9.94
CA PHE A 299 16.73 -2.79 10.53
C PHE A 299 17.34 -1.88 9.46
N ARG A 300 17.82 -2.45 8.34
CA ARG A 300 18.37 -1.67 7.21
C ARG A 300 17.31 -0.76 6.58
N CYS A 301 16.09 -1.27 6.40
CA CYS A 301 14.98 -0.50 5.86
C CYS A 301 14.62 0.69 6.77
N GLN A 302 14.52 0.45 8.09
CA GLN A 302 14.27 1.49 9.10
C GLN A 302 15.38 2.54 9.14
N ALA A 303 16.66 2.11 9.14
CA ALA A 303 17.80 3.02 9.11
C ALA A 303 17.82 3.88 7.82
N ALA A 304 17.55 3.28 6.66
CA ALA A 304 17.44 4.02 5.40
C ALA A 304 16.30 5.05 5.45
N THR A 305 15.15 4.68 6.02
CA THR A 305 13.99 5.58 6.18
C THR A 305 14.33 6.77 7.07
N GLN A 306 15.00 6.55 8.19
CA GLN A 306 15.47 7.63 9.09
C GLN A 306 16.42 8.59 8.38
N LEU A 307 17.37 8.09 7.58
CA LEU A 307 18.27 8.94 6.80
C LEU A 307 17.53 9.79 5.76
N LEU A 308 16.53 9.20 5.10
CA LEU A 308 15.66 9.94 4.18
C LEU A 308 14.82 10.99 4.91
N LEU A 309 14.35 10.70 6.13
CA LEU A 309 13.62 11.67 6.95
C LEU A 309 14.53 12.83 7.42
N VAL A 310 15.79 12.58 7.76
CA VAL A 310 16.78 13.66 8.02
C VAL A 310 16.91 14.57 6.80
N GLN A 311 17.11 13.98 5.62
CA GLN A 311 17.21 14.73 4.37
C GLN A 311 15.93 15.50 4.09
N GLY A 312 14.77 14.87 4.32
CA GLY A 312 13.46 15.47 4.18
C GLY A 312 13.25 16.67 5.11
N CYS A 313 13.66 16.58 6.38
CA CYS A 313 13.61 17.71 7.31
C CYS A 313 14.43 18.90 6.79
N SER A 314 15.63 18.63 6.26
CA SER A 314 16.49 19.66 5.66
C SER A 314 15.83 20.29 4.42
N GLU A 315 15.20 19.47 3.56
CA GLU A 315 14.53 19.94 2.35
C GLU A 315 13.27 20.76 2.67
N ILE A 316 12.47 20.33 3.65
CA ILE A 316 11.31 21.08 4.14
C ILE A 316 11.75 22.44 4.69
N TYR A 317 12.76 22.47 5.54
CA TYR A 317 13.27 23.74 6.07
C TYR A 317 13.80 24.65 4.94
N ALA A 318 14.59 24.12 4.02
CA ALA A 318 15.16 24.91 2.93
C ALA A 318 14.10 25.53 2.01
N ASN A 319 13.04 24.79 1.68
CA ASN A 319 12.03 25.21 0.70
C ASN A 319 10.78 25.85 1.32
N ALA A 320 10.49 25.60 2.60
CA ALA A 320 9.31 26.12 3.30
C ALA A 320 9.65 27.01 4.51
N SER A 321 10.91 27.43 4.70
CA SER A 321 11.33 28.29 5.82
C SER A 321 10.48 29.55 6.02
N GLN A 322 10.00 30.15 4.93
CA GLN A 322 9.19 31.38 5.00
C GLN A 322 7.74 31.14 5.45
N SER A 323 7.24 29.91 5.29
CA SER A 323 5.86 29.52 5.62
C SER A 323 5.74 28.64 6.86
N LEU A 324 6.87 28.21 7.43
CA LEU A 324 6.90 27.39 8.64
C LEU A 324 6.54 28.22 9.89
N PRO A 325 5.46 27.86 10.61
CA PRO A 325 5.19 28.49 11.91
C PRO A 325 6.28 28.12 12.92
N PRO A 326 6.50 28.93 13.98
CA PRO A 326 7.55 28.67 14.98
C PRO A 326 7.44 27.28 15.62
N GLY A 327 6.22 26.80 15.86
CA GLY A 327 5.97 25.45 16.37
C GLY A 327 6.47 24.36 15.43
N ALA A 328 6.30 24.54 14.11
CA ALA A 328 6.79 23.58 13.13
C ALA A 328 8.32 23.60 12.99
N VAL A 329 8.95 24.77 13.04
CA VAL A 329 10.43 24.87 13.08
C VAL A 329 10.98 24.11 14.29
N ARG A 330 10.39 24.33 15.47
CA ARG A 330 10.75 23.58 16.68
C ARG A 330 10.56 22.08 16.49
N GLY A 331 9.44 21.66 15.91
CA GLY A 331 9.16 20.25 15.62
C GLY A 331 10.18 19.60 14.70
N LEU A 332 10.66 20.30 13.65
CA LEU A 332 11.73 19.81 12.79
C LEU A 332 13.06 19.67 13.55
N LEU A 333 13.37 20.61 14.46
CA LEU A 333 14.56 20.50 15.30
C LEU A 333 14.45 19.35 16.31
N ASP A 334 13.26 19.14 16.90
CA ASP A 334 12.99 18.03 17.80
C ASP A 334 13.12 16.68 17.08
N ALA A 335 12.66 16.60 15.83
CA ALA A 335 12.85 15.45 14.95
C ALA A 335 14.34 15.15 14.72
N LEU A 336 15.13 16.15 14.31
CA LEU A 336 16.58 15.98 14.12
C LEU A 336 17.31 15.60 15.42
N ALA A 337 16.91 16.19 16.54
CA ALA A 337 17.47 15.88 17.85
C ALA A 337 17.13 14.45 18.30
N PHE A 338 15.92 13.96 17.99
CA PHE A 338 15.53 12.57 18.24
C PHE A 338 16.44 11.60 17.49
N ILE A 339 16.61 11.80 16.18
CA ILE A 339 17.44 10.94 15.32
C ILE A 339 18.89 10.94 15.80
N HIS A 340 19.42 12.13 16.14
CA HIS A 340 20.77 12.28 16.68
C HIS A 340 20.94 11.51 17.99
N ARG A 341 20.03 11.68 18.97
CA ARG A 341 20.10 10.98 20.26
C ARG A 341 20.04 9.47 20.08
N HIS A 342 19.15 8.98 19.21
CA HIS A 342 19.01 7.55 18.93
C HIS A 342 20.27 6.97 18.31
N ALA A 343 20.82 7.61 17.28
CA ALA A 343 22.06 7.19 16.64
C ALA A 343 23.24 7.21 17.62
N HIS A 344 23.39 8.29 18.40
CA HIS A 344 24.43 8.43 19.41
C HIS A 344 24.32 7.34 20.49
N ALA A 345 23.11 7.03 20.98
CA ALA A 345 22.91 5.99 21.98
C ALA A 345 23.30 4.60 21.44
N ALA A 346 22.92 4.28 20.20
CA ALA A 346 23.31 3.04 19.55
C ALA A 346 24.84 2.96 19.32
N ASP A 347 25.47 4.08 18.98
CA ASP A 347 26.91 4.16 18.77
C ASP A 347 27.73 4.06 20.07
N MET A 348 27.20 4.55 21.19
CA MET A 348 27.90 4.48 22.47
C MET A 348 27.72 3.14 23.20
N ASP A 349 26.83 2.26 22.72
CA ASP A 349 26.60 0.92 23.28
C ASP A 349 27.72 -0.06 22.84
N MET A 350 28.81 -0.08 23.61
CA MET A 350 29.98 -0.94 23.35
C MET A 350 29.67 -2.43 23.48
N ASP A 351 28.73 -2.81 24.34
CA ASP A 351 28.30 -4.20 24.51
C ASP A 351 27.51 -4.69 23.30
N LEU A 352 26.60 -3.87 22.79
CA LEU A 352 25.89 -4.12 21.53
C LEU A 352 26.88 -4.30 20.38
N ARG A 353 27.87 -3.39 20.23
CA ARG A 353 28.91 -3.50 19.20
C ARG A 353 29.70 -4.80 19.29
N ARG A 354 30.13 -5.15 20.51
CA ARG A 354 30.85 -6.41 20.76
C ARG A 354 30.01 -7.63 20.39
N ARG A 355 28.73 -7.64 20.75
CA ARG A 355 27.81 -8.75 20.44
C ARG A 355 27.48 -8.86 18.95
N LEU A 356 27.34 -7.73 18.25
CA LEU A 356 27.14 -7.70 16.81
C LEU A 356 28.35 -8.24 16.05
N ALA A 357 29.58 -7.93 16.50
CA ALA A 357 30.81 -8.45 15.90
C ALA A 357 30.89 -9.99 15.96
N VAL A 358 30.27 -10.62 16.95
CA VAL A 358 30.20 -12.09 17.08
C VAL A 358 29.13 -12.71 16.16
N GLN A 359 28.18 -11.92 15.67
CA GLN A 359 27.08 -12.36 14.80
C GLN A 359 27.36 -12.22 13.29
N GLN A 360 28.47 -11.55 12.93
CA GLN A 360 28.95 -11.41 11.55
C GLN A 360 29.66 -12.67 11.08
#